data_AF-A0A5C3LWU8-F1
#
_entry.id   AF-A0A5C3LWU8-F1
#
_cell.length_a   1.000
_cell.length_b   1.000
_cell.length_c   1.000
_cell.angle_alpha   90.00
_cell.angle_beta   90.00
_cell.angle_gamma   90.00
#
_symmetry.space_group_name_H-M   'P 1'
#
loop_
_entity.id
_entity.type
_entity.pdbx_description
1 polymer ?
#
loop_
_entity_poly.entity_id
_entity_poly.type
_entity_poly.pdbx_seq_one_letter_code
_entity_poly.pdbx_strand_id
1 'polypeptide(L)'
;MSKQTDATRSAKDSRGRLSRIISYIVNAPFRIVQAVLSNGISTLRPYAPQIIPLAVCVLFIPLVISFSLLAGWSVWKSLSVGWDSPLYFQYGDGVSPYATAQIPPLLPQQRYNIALQLTIPASESNLALGNFMVGLALSTTNNKTLTYVRRPAVVVPPQSSLFFRTPYLIHVEVPLVDSFIAGRSKVVASIDVGRRDRWKTLGVGHERELTIKSASLYGIAVPHGVRGLAIRFPVTFGLISASTFLVILSIILGGCILPTMLRPMSQQNANNGLDEDGFKKESLRESGVLTEGHGERRRRRRSKSNRRSSSVTAVKVEHSESAIPPATSPSPSTRLRRRESKRLDSGSDSDT
;
A
#
# COMPACT_ATOMS: atom_id res chain seq x y z
N MET A 1 55.32 10.41 45.74
CA MET A 1 54.07 10.45 44.93
C MET A 1 54.28 11.19 43.59
N SER A 2 55.13 10.68 42.68
CA SER A 2 55.48 11.41 41.42
C SER A 2 55.76 10.52 40.20
N LYS A 3 55.34 9.24 40.18
CA LYS A 3 55.63 8.31 39.07
C LYS A 3 54.42 7.89 38.23
N GLN A 4 53.22 8.40 38.53
CA GLN A 4 51.97 7.87 37.95
C GLN A 4 51.36 8.71 36.82
N THR A 5 51.93 9.88 36.50
CA THR A 5 51.37 10.82 35.50
C THR A 5 51.95 10.68 34.10
N ASP A 6 53.08 10.00 33.89
CA ASP A 6 53.67 9.83 32.54
C ASP A 6 53.07 8.67 31.73
N ALA A 7 52.52 7.65 32.39
CA ALA A 7 51.93 6.51 31.70
C ALA A 7 50.64 6.87 30.93
N THR A 8 49.88 7.87 31.38
CA THR A 8 48.61 8.26 30.75
C THR A 8 48.79 9.16 29.52
N ARG A 9 49.93 9.85 29.38
CA ARG A 9 50.23 10.68 28.20
C ARG A 9 50.62 9.84 26.98
N SER A 10 51.35 8.75 27.20
CA SER A 10 51.78 7.83 26.13
C SER A 10 50.60 7.05 25.52
N ALA A 11 49.60 6.67 26.34
CA ALA A 11 48.41 5.94 25.87
C ALA A 11 47.46 6.79 25.01
N LYS A 12 47.50 8.13 25.12
CA LYS A 12 46.64 9.02 24.34
C LYS A 12 47.19 9.27 22.94
N ASP A 13 48.52 9.26 22.78
CA ASP A 13 49.18 9.49 21.49
C ASP A 13 49.12 8.24 20.57
N SER A 14 49.16 7.04 21.16
CA SER A 14 49.00 5.78 20.42
C SER A 14 47.62 5.60 19.81
N ARG A 15 46.55 6.05 20.49
CA ARG A 15 45.17 6.05 19.95
C ARG A 15 45.01 6.99 18.75
N GLY A 16 45.68 8.14 18.76
CA GLY A 16 45.67 9.08 17.63
C GLY A 16 46.35 8.52 16.38
N ARG A 17 47.45 7.76 16.55
CA ARG A 17 48.15 7.10 15.43
C ARG A 17 47.35 5.94 14.85
N LEU A 18 46.72 5.11 15.68
CA LEU A 18 45.90 3.98 15.21
C LEU A 18 44.67 4.44 14.40
N SER A 19 44.00 5.52 14.83
CA SER A 19 42.86 6.09 14.09
C SER A 19 43.23 6.53 12.66
N ARG A 20 44.41 7.12 12.46
CA ARG A 20 44.87 7.55 11.13
C ARG A 20 45.25 6.36 10.24
N ILE A 21 45.79 5.29 10.80
CA ILE A 21 46.14 4.09 10.04
C ILE A 21 44.86 3.37 9.59
N ILE A 22 43.86 3.25 10.47
CA ILE A 22 42.58 2.62 10.15
C ILE A 22 41.84 3.39 9.04
N SER A 23 41.78 4.73 9.11
CA SER A 23 41.13 5.51 8.05
C SER A 23 41.84 5.43 6.71
N TYR A 24 43.17 5.28 6.70
CA TYR A 24 43.95 5.05 5.48
C TYR A 24 43.67 3.67 4.87
N ILE A 25 43.60 2.62 5.69
CA ILE A 25 43.32 1.26 5.19
C ILE A 25 41.89 1.16 4.67
N VAL A 26 40.91 1.76 5.36
CA VAL A 26 39.50 1.76 4.92
C VAL A 26 39.31 2.56 3.63
N ASN A 27 40.05 3.66 3.43
CA ASN A 27 39.94 4.50 2.23
C ASN A 27 40.87 4.09 1.08
N ALA A 28 41.87 3.23 1.32
CA ALA A 28 42.79 2.73 0.31
C ALA A 28 42.08 2.11 -0.92
N PRO A 29 41.09 1.21 -0.78
CA PRO A 29 40.39 0.67 -1.94
C PRO A 29 39.64 1.75 -2.72
N PHE A 30 39.07 2.73 -2.03
CA PHE A 30 38.36 3.84 -2.68
C PHE A 30 39.29 4.70 -3.53
N ARG A 31 40.50 5.00 -3.03
CA ARG A 31 41.51 5.77 -3.78
C ARG A 31 42.04 5.00 -5.00
N ILE A 32 42.26 3.70 -4.88
CA ILE A 32 42.69 2.86 -6.00
C ILE A 32 41.60 2.84 -7.08
N VAL A 33 40.34 2.60 -6.70
CA VAL A 33 39.20 2.66 -7.64
C VAL A 33 39.11 4.02 -8.30
N GLN A 34 39.25 5.11 -7.55
CA GLN A 34 39.18 6.47 -8.10
C GLN A 34 40.34 6.75 -9.08
N ALA A 35 41.56 6.29 -8.79
CA ALA A 35 42.71 6.45 -9.67
C ALA A 35 42.59 5.64 -10.97
N VAL A 36 42.09 4.40 -10.88
CA VAL A 36 41.78 3.58 -12.05
C VAL A 36 40.67 4.23 -12.88
N LEU A 37 39.63 4.76 -12.22
CA LEU A 37 38.53 5.44 -12.89
C LEU A 37 39.01 6.71 -13.61
N SER A 38 39.86 7.53 -12.97
CA SER A 38 40.37 8.76 -13.60
C SER A 38 41.28 8.48 -14.81
N ASN A 39 42.12 7.43 -14.74
CA ASN A 39 42.98 7.02 -15.86
C ASN A 39 42.18 6.35 -16.99
N GLY A 40 41.10 5.63 -16.65
CA GLY A 40 40.14 5.14 -17.64
C GLY A 40 39.40 6.27 -18.34
N ILE A 41 38.98 7.30 -17.60
CA ILE A 41 38.26 8.46 -18.17
C ILE A 41 39.15 9.27 -19.12
N SER A 42 40.44 9.44 -18.81
CA SER A 42 41.35 10.21 -19.66
C SER A 42 41.63 9.52 -21.00
N THR A 43 41.73 8.18 -21.02
CA THR A 43 41.91 7.40 -22.24
C THR A 43 40.66 7.35 -23.12
N LEU A 44 39.47 7.44 -22.52
CA LEU A 44 38.18 7.44 -23.23
C LEU A 44 37.74 8.83 -23.74
N ARG A 45 38.44 9.90 -23.34
CA ARG A 45 38.10 11.29 -23.68
C ARG A 45 37.87 11.59 -25.17
N PRO A 46 38.64 11.04 -26.15
CA PRO A 46 38.37 11.30 -27.56
C PRO A 46 37.08 10.63 -28.08
N TYR A 47 36.64 9.56 -27.44
CA TYR A 47 35.42 8.83 -27.79
C TYR A 47 34.21 9.25 -26.93
N ALA A 48 34.41 10.13 -25.95
CA ALA A 48 33.38 10.62 -25.04
C ALA A 48 32.05 11.00 -25.72
N PRO A 49 32.01 11.77 -26.84
CA PRO A 49 30.74 12.16 -27.44
C PRO A 49 29.90 10.97 -27.95
N GLN A 50 30.52 9.85 -28.32
CA GLN A 50 29.82 8.64 -28.78
C GLN A 50 29.50 7.67 -27.64
N ILE A 51 30.38 7.59 -26.64
CA ILE A 51 30.22 6.65 -25.52
C ILE A 51 29.19 7.15 -24.51
N ILE A 52 29.06 8.47 -24.30
CA ILE A 52 28.13 9.04 -23.31
C ILE A 52 26.68 8.60 -23.58
N PRO A 53 26.10 8.75 -24.79
CA PRO A 53 24.73 8.31 -25.05
C PRO A 53 24.55 6.80 -24.88
N LEU A 54 25.53 5.98 -25.31
CA LEU A 54 25.47 4.53 -25.19
C LEU A 54 25.52 4.10 -23.72
N ALA A 55 26.43 4.68 -22.94
CA ALA A 55 26.53 4.45 -21.50
C ALA A 55 25.25 4.88 -20.76
N VAL A 56 24.67 6.03 -21.12
CA VAL A 56 23.38 6.48 -20.60
C VAL A 56 22.29 5.47 -20.93
N CYS A 57 22.16 5.01 -22.18
CA CYS A 57 21.18 3.98 -22.55
C CYS A 57 21.40 2.67 -21.78
N VAL A 58 22.62 2.15 -21.76
CA VAL A 58 22.95 0.86 -21.10
C VAL A 58 22.72 0.92 -19.60
N LEU A 59 22.91 2.07 -18.94
CA LEU A 59 22.69 2.21 -17.50
C LEU A 59 21.24 2.55 -17.16
N PHE A 60 20.58 3.41 -17.94
CA PHE A 60 19.20 3.82 -17.67
C PHE A 60 18.18 2.75 -18.01
N ILE A 61 18.32 2.02 -19.14
CA ILE A 61 17.33 0.98 -19.53
C ILE A 61 17.11 -0.08 -18.43
N PRO A 62 18.14 -0.73 -17.85
CA PRO A 62 17.92 -1.73 -16.81
C PRO A 62 17.40 -1.12 -15.51
N LEU A 63 17.82 0.10 -15.18
CA LEU A 63 17.33 0.84 -14.00
C LEU A 63 15.83 1.19 -14.14
N VAL A 64 15.39 1.50 -15.36
CA VAL A 64 13.99 1.78 -15.70
C VAL A 64 13.16 0.50 -15.63
N ILE A 65 13.65 -0.59 -16.20
CA ILE A 65 12.98 -1.89 -16.14
C ILE A 65 12.84 -2.33 -14.67
N SER A 66 13.88 -2.18 -13.85
CA SER A 66 13.84 -2.57 -12.44
C SER A 66 12.84 -1.73 -11.64
N PHE A 67 12.80 -0.40 -11.82
CA PHE A 67 11.79 0.44 -11.19
C PHE A 67 10.38 0.11 -11.64
N SER A 68 10.17 -0.21 -12.91
CA SER A 68 8.87 -0.64 -13.44
C SER A 68 8.40 -1.95 -12.78
N LEU A 69 9.29 -2.94 -12.67
CA LEU A 69 8.98 -4.22 -12.01
C LEU A 69 8.71 -4.04 -10.51
N LEU A 70 9.51 -3.22 -9.81
CA LEU A 70 9.31 -2.92 -8.39
C LEU A 70 8.00 -2.18 -8.14
N ALA A 71 7.63 -1.24 -9.01
CA ALA A 71 6.35 -0.54 -8.94
C ALA A 71 5.19 -1.52 -9.14
N GLY A 72 5.27 -2.39 -10.16
CA GLY A 72 4.26 -3.42 -10.40
C GLY A 72 4.11 -4.39 -9.23
N TRP A 73 5.23 -4.86 -8.68
CA TRP A 73 5.25 -5.73 -7.49
C TRP A 73 4.64 -5.06 -6.25
N SER A 74 4.98 -3.79 -6.01
CA SER A 74 4.45 -3.00 -4.89
C SER A 74 2.93 -2.79 -5.01
N VAL A 75 2.45 -2.47 -6.21
CA VAL A 75 1.01 -2.39 -6.49
C VAL A 75 0.35 -3.74 -6.23
N TRP A 76 0.91 -4.85 -6.73
CA TRP A 76 0.34 -6.17 -6.49
C TRP A 76 0.23 -6.51 -4.99
N LYS A 77 1.29 -6.27 -4.22
CA LYS A 77 1.29 -6.51 -2.77
C LYS A 77 0.30 -5.64 -2.00
N SER A 78 0.05 -4.42 -2.47
CA SER A 78 -0.89 -3.48 -1.81
C SER A 78 -2.36 -3.69 -2.19
N LEU A 79 -2.64 -4.41 -3.28
CA LEU A 79 -3.98 -4.61 -3.80
C LEU A 79 -4.77 -5.73 -3.08
N SER A 80 -4.12 -6.72 -2.50
CA SER A 80 -4.78 -7.83 -1.79
C SER A 80 -4.77 -7.65 -0.27
N VAL A 81 -5.54 -6.68 0.24
CA VAL A 81 -5.71 -6.52 1.70
C VAL A 81 -6.89 -7.39 2.15
N GLY A 82 -6.59 -8.66 2.40
CA GLY A 82 -7.46 -9.55 3.18
C GLY A 82 -7.01 -9.58 4.64
N TRP A 83 -7.91 -9.96 5.54
CA TRP A 83 -7.57 -10.32 6.91
C TRP A 83 -8.11 -11.72 7.22
N ASP A 84 -7.45 -12.39 8.16
CA ASP A 84 -7.82 -13.71 8.66
C ASP A 84 -7.73 -13.69 10.19
N SER A 85 -8.71 -14.27 10.86
CA SER A 85 -8.81 -14.31 12.33
C SER A 85 -9.23 -15.72 12.78
N PRO A 86 -8.41 -16.41 13.58
CA PRO A 86 -8.73 -17.76 14.04
C PRO A 86 -9.91 -17.72 15.02
N LEU A 87 -10.79 -18.73 14.91
CA LEU A 87 -11.95 -18.89 15.79
C LEU A 87 -11.78 -20.13 16.68
N TYR A 88 -12.03 -19.94 17.96
CA TYR A 88 -12.03 -21.01 18.96
C TYR A 88 -13.46 -21.25 19.45
N PHE A 89 -14.05 -22.37 19.01
CA PHE A 89 -15.41 -22.74 19.37
C PHE A 89 -15.50 -23.31 20.79
N GLN A 90 -16.52 -22.88 21.53
CA GLN A 90 -16.88 -23.38 22.85
C GLN A 90 -18.04 -24.38 22.71
N TYR A 91 -17.95 -25.47 23.48
CA TYR A 91 -18.88 -26.60 23.47
C TYR A 91 -19.34 -26.90 24.91
N GLY A 92 -20.48 -27.59 25.08
CA GLY A 92 -20.90 -28.14 26.38
C GLY A 92 -21.94 -27.32 27.16
N ASP A 93 -22.32 -26.14 26.70
CA ASP A 93 -23.30 -25.28 27.38
C ASP A 93 -24.77 -25.58 27.00
N GLY A 94 -25.01 -26.69 26.28
CA GLY A 94 -26.35 -27.07 25.77
C GLY A 94 -26.90 -26.15 24.68
N VAL A 95 -26.09 -25.19 24.21
CA VAL A 95 -26.34 -24.31 23.07
C VAL A 95 -25.48 -24.72 21.88
N SER A 96 -25.86 -24.28 20.68
CA SER A 96 -25.05 -24.50 19.48
C SER A 96 -23.64 -23.94 19.68
N PRO A 97 -22.58 -24.65 19.23
CA PRO A 97 -21.20 -24.20 19.34
C PRO A 97 -21.02 -22.75 18.90
N TYR A 98 -20.38 -21.96 19.75
CA TYR A 98 -20.19 -20.54 19.48
C TYR A 98 -18.73 -20.12 19.69
N ALA A 99 -18.33 -19.08 18.98
CA ALA A 99 -17.00 -18.50 19.07
C ALA A 99 -17.10 -16.97 19.07
N THR A 100 -16.20 -16.32 19.79
CA THR A 100 -16.02 -14.87 19.71
C THR A 100 -14.58 -14.55 19.36
N ALA A 101 -14.37 -13.59 18.47
CA ALA A 101 -13.04 -13.17 18.06
C ALA A 101 -13.00 -11.67 17.77
N GLN A 102 -11.85 -11.06 18.04
CA GLN A 102 -11.57 -9.69 17.64
C GLN A 102 -11.06 -9.69 16.19
N ILE A 103 -11.72 -8.92 15.32
CA ILE A 103 -11.27 -8.75 13.95
C ILE A 103 -10.12 -7.74 13.94
N PRO A 104 -9.06 -7.94 13.12
CA PRO A 104 -8.05 -6.93 12.90
C PRO A 104 -8.65 -5.56 12.51
N PRO A 105 -7.97 -4.43 12.79
CA PRO A 105 -8.52 -3.11 12.53
C PRO A 105 -8.96 -2.92 11.07
N LEU A 106 -10.25 -2.66 10.86
CA LEU A 106 -10.83 -2.48 9.52
C LEU A 106 -10.80 -1.01 9.10
N LEU A 107 -10.65 -0.77 7.80
CA LEU A 107 -10.86 0.57 7.24
C LEU A 107 -12.36 0.92 7.22
N PRO A 108 -12.81 2.02 7.87
CA PRO A 108 -14.23 2.32 8.05
C PRO A 108 -15.07 2.45 6.78
N GLN A 109 -14.46 2.92 5.69
CA GLN A 109 -15.13 3.16 4.40
C GLN A 109 -14.92 2.02 3.38
N GLN A 110 -14.08 1.04 3.70
CA GLN A 110 -13.79 -0.08 2.82
C GLN A 110 -14.89 -1.14 2.94
N ARG A 111 -15.32 -1.69 1.79
CA ARG A 111 -16.27 -2.80 1.76
C ARG A 111 -15.51 -4.12 1.89
N TYR A 112 -16.07 -5.08 2.62
CA TYR A 112 -15.49 -6.42 2.82
C TYR A 112 -16.51 -7.51 2.51
N ASN A 113 -16.06 -8.58 1.86
CA ASN A 113 -16.77 -9.84 1.81
C ASN A 113 -16.23 -10.71 2.94
N ILE A 114 -17.11 -11.15 3.84
CA ILE A 114 -16.75 -11.93 5.01
C ILE A 114 -17.24 -13.35 4.80
N ALA A 115 -16.32 -14.30 4.95
CA ALA A 115 -16.60 -15.72 4.85
C ALA A 115 -15.99 -16.47 6.03
N LEU A 116 -16.63 -17.59 6.39
CA LEU A 116 -16.17 -18.48 7.43
C LEU A 116 -15.58 -19.72 6.78
N GLN A 117 -14.33 -20.03 7.12
CA GLN A 117 -13.68 -21.26 6.74
C GLN A 117 -13.75 -22.24 7.90
N LEU A 118 -14.37 -23.39 7.69
CA LEU A 118 -14.48 -24.48 8.65
C LEU A 118 -13.67 -25.66 8.16
N THR A 119 -12.92 -26.29 9.07
CA THR A 119 -12.29 -27.58 8.87
C THR A 119 -12.92 -28.58 9.82
N ILE A 120 -13.61 -29.56 9.26
CA ILE A 120 -14.51 -30.46 9.97
C ILE A 120 -14.02 -31.90 9.72
N PRO A 121 -13.89 -32.75 10.74
CA PRO A 121 -13.61 -34.17 10.52
C PRO A 121 -14.80 -34.85 9.82
N ALA A 122 -14.51 -35.76 8.89
CA ALA A 122 -15.48 -36.57 8.16
C ALA A 122 -16.05 -37.71 9.04
N SER A 123 -16.49 -37.38 10.26
CA SER A 123 -17.17 -38.33 11.14
C SER A 123 -18.61 -38.56 10.68
N GLU A 124 -19.15 -39.75 10.96
CA GLU A 124 -20.54 -40.08 10.67
C GLU A 124 -21.51 -39.09 11.34
N SER A 125 -21.21 -38.63 12.56
CA SER A 125 -21.98 -37.61 13.27
C SER A 125 -22.11 -36.29 12.49
N ASN A 126 -21.00 -35.79 11.93
CA ASN A 126 -20.97 -34.54 11.17
C ASN A 126 -21.67 -34.67 9.82
N LEU A 127 -21.56 -35.84 9.17
CA LEU A 127 -22.26 -36.11 7.92
C LEU A 127 -23.78 -36.28 8.14
N ALA A 128 -24.17 -36.95 9.23
CA ALA A 128 -25.56 -37.16 9.61
C ALA A 128 -26.28 -35.86 10.04
N LEU A 129 -25.53 -34.85 10.50
CA LEU A 129 -26.09 -33.53 10.84
C LEU A 129 -26.81 -32.87 9.65
N GLY A 130 -26.30 -33.13 8.44
CA GLY A 130 -26.85 -32.60 7.19
C GLY A 130 -26.73 -31.08 7.11
N ASN A 131 -27.85 -30.40 6.84
CA ASN A 131 -27.90 -28.95 6.78
C ASN A 131 -27.80 -28.35 8.19
N PHE A 132 -26.85 -27.45 8.38
CA PHE A 132 -26.70 -26.66 9.59
C PHE A 132 -26.73 -25.17 9.24
N MET A 133 -26.88 -24.32 10.27
CA MET A 133 -26.86 -22.87 10.09
C MET A 133 -25.60 -22.29 10.71
N VAL A 134 -25.08 -21.25 10.08
CA VAL A 134 -24.01 -20.41 10.60
C VAL A 134 -24.58 -19.03 10.82
N GLY A 135 -24.52 -18.53 12.05
CA GLY A 135 -24.83 -17.16 12.42
C GLY A 135 -23.54 -16.35 12.62
N LEU A 136 -23.55 -15.11 12.14
CA LEU A 136 -22.52 -14.11 12.38
C LEU A 136 -23.17 -12.85 12.91
N ALA A 137 -22.76 -12.41 14.10
CA ALA A 137 -23.04 -11.10 14.64
C ALA A 137 -21.74 -10.29 14.67
N LEU A 138 -21.71 -9.16 13.96
CA LEU A 138 -20.62 -8.20 14.07
C LEU A 138 -21.08 -7.10 15.02
N SER A 139 -20.31 -6.85 16.07
CA SER A 139 -20.58 -5.83 17.07
C SER A 139 -19.40 -4.89 17.27
N THR A 140 -19.68 -3.67 17.70
CA THR A 140 -18.64 -2.76 18.17
C THR A 140 -18.16 -3.17 19.56
N THR A 141 -17.04 -2.62 20.01
CA THR A 141 -16.55 -2.78 21.40
C THR A 141 -17.54 -2.33 22.47
N ASN A 142 -18.53 -1.51 22.08
CA ASN A 142 -19.59 -1.03 22.97
C ASN A 142 -20.83 -1.95 22.91
N ASN A 143 -20.68 -3.20 22.46
CA ASN A 143 -21.74 -4.18 22.29
C ASN A 143 -22.90 -3.74 21.38
N LYS A 144 -22.72 -2.69 20.56
CA LYS A 144 -23.70 -2.32 19.54
C LYS A 144 -23.53 -3.21 18.32
N THR A 145 -24.55 -4.01 18.02
CA THR A 145 -24.60 -4.86 16.81
C THR A 145 -24.65 -3.99 15.55
N LEU A 146 -23.68 -4.21 14.66
CA LEU A 146 -23.58 -3.57 13.35
C LEU A 146 -24.37 -4.34 12.31
N THR A 147 -24.21 -5.66 12.28
CA THR A 147 -24.96 -6.55 11.39
C THR A 147 -25.09 -7.92 12.01
N TYR A 148 -26.17 -8.61 11.64
CA TYR A 148 -26.42 -9.99 12.00
C TYR A 148 -26.90 -10.73 10.75
N VAL A 149 -26.21 -11.80 10.39
CA VAL A 149 -26.52 -12.61 9.21
C VAL A 149 -26.49 -14.08 9.56
N ARG A 150 -27.36 -14.86 8.91
CA ARG A 150 -27.44 -16.30 9.10
C ARG A 150 -27.49 -17.00 7.75
N ARG A 151 -26.63 -18.00 7.55
CA ARG A 151 -26.49 -18.73 6.28
C ARG A 151 -26.57 -20.24 6.50
N PRO A 152 -27.29 -20.98 5.64
CA PRO A 152 -27.24 -22.44 5.67
C PRO A 152 -25.91 -22.93 5.09
N ALA A 153 -25.44 -24.06 5.60
CA ALA A 153 -24.30 -24.79 5.08
C ALA A 153 -24.55 -26.29 5.24
N VAL A 154 -23.87 -27.11 4.46
CA VAL A 154 -24.01 -28.58 4.48
C VAL A 154 -22.63 -29.22 4.43
N VAL A 155 -22.42 -30.23 5.26
CA VAL A 155 -21.22 -31.06 5.17
C VAL A 155 -21.46 -32.13 4.12
N VAL A 156 -20.73 -32.06 3.01
CA VAL A 156 -20.80 -33.06 1.95
C VAL A 156 -19.67 -34.07 2.16
N PRO A 157 -19.93 -35.39 2.07
CA PRO A 157 -18.88 -36.38 2.17
C PRO A 157 -17.82 -36.14 1.09
N PRO A 158 -16.53 -36.30 1.42
CA PRO A 158 -15.48 -36.15 0.43
C PRO A 158 -15.66 -37.19 -0.67
N GLN A 159 -15.48 -36.78 -1.93
CA GLN A 159 -15.58 -37.70 -3.05
C GLN A 159 -14.43 -38.72 -2.97
N SER A 160 -14.77 -39.99 -2.74
CA SER A 160 -13.81 -41.08 -2.79
C SER A 160 -13.43 -41.34 -4.24
N SER A 161 -12.18 -41.08 -4.61
CA SER A 161 -11.64 -41.64 -5.85
C SER A 161 -11.19 -43.08 -5.57
N LEU A 162 -11.49 -44.01 -6.50
CA LEU A 162 -11.24 -45.45 -6.34
C LEU A 162 -9.79 -45.82 -5.98
N PHE A 163 -8.83 -44.92 -6.20
CA PHE A 163 -7.40 -45.13 -5.97
C PHE A 163 -6.80 -44.28 -4.85
N PHE A 164 -7.56 -43.38 -4.24
CA PHE A 164 -7.02 -42.47 -3.23
C PHE A 164 -7.76 -42.61 -1.90
N ARG A 165 -6.99 -42.64 -0.81
CA ARG A 165 -7.53 -42.65 0.56
C ARG A 165 -8.44 -41.44 0.76
N THR A 166 -9.64 -41.67 1.24
CA THR A 166 -10.59 -40.59 1.53
C THR A 166 -9.99 -39.62 2.55
N PRO A 167 -10.05 -38.30 2.29
CA PRO A 167 -9.53 -37.33 3.24
C PRO A 167 -10.39 -37.34 4.50
N TYR A 168 -9.73 -37.37 5.66
CA TYR A 168 -10.42 -37.34 6.97
C TYR A 168 -10.97 -35.94 7.31
N LEU A 169 -10.54 -34.90 6.60
CA LEU A 169 -10.92 -33.52 6.86
C LEU A 169 -11.68 -32.94 5.66
N ILE A 170 -12.76 -32.25 5.96
CA ILE A 170 -13.64 -31.57 5.01
C ILE A 170 -13.47 -30.07 5.25
N HIS A 171 -13.17 -29.34 4.18
CA HIS A 171 -13.11 -27.89 4.20
C HIS A 171 -14.43 -27.33 3.69
N VAL A 172 -15.10 -26.55 4.53
CA VAL A 172 -16.38 -25.91 4.20
C VAL A 172 -16.19 -24.40 4.26
N GLU A 173 -16.46 -23.73 3.15
CA GLU A 173 -16.45 -22.26 3.06
C GLU A 173 -17.88 -21.75 3.03
N VAL A 174 -18.23 -20.87 3.97
CA VAL A 174 -19.58 -20.30 4.08
C VAL A 174 -19.50 -18.79 3.86
N PRO A 175 -20.02 -18.26 2.73
CA PRO A 175 -20.06 -16.83 2.49
C PRO A 175 -21.13 -16.19 3.38
N LEU A 176 -20.71 -15.37 4.35
CA LEU A 176 -21.60 -14.82 5.36
C LEU A 176 -22.21 -13.50 4.90
N VAL A 177 -21.37 -12.51 4.62
CA VAL A 177 -21.79 -11.14 4.30
C VAL A 177 -21.05 -10.62 3.09
N ASP A 178 -21.81 -10.11 2.12
CA ASP A 178 -21.27 -9.45 0.94
C ASP A 178 -21.23 -7.94 1.15
N SER A 179 -20.13 -7.29 0.76
CA SER A 179 -19.97 -5.83 0.73
C SER A 179 -20.21 -5.10 2.07
N PHE A 180 -19.85 -5.73 3.20
CA PHE A 180 -19.96 -5.16 4.53
C PHE A 180 -19.09 -3.90 4.70
N ILE A 181 -19.68 -2.82 5.21
CA ILE A 181 -18.97 -1.58 5.57
C ILE A 181 -18.96 -1.49 7.09
N ALA A 182 -17.76 -1.52 7.69
CA ALA A 182 -17.64 -1.55 9.14
C ALA A 182 -18.06 -0.24 9.81
N GLY A 183 -17.83 0.91 9.17
CA GLY A 183 -18.06 2.25 9.74
C GLY A 183 -17.18 2.60 10.95
N ARG A 184 -16.48 1.61 11.54
CA ARG A 184 -15.57 1.70 12.69
C ARG A 184 -14.37 0.77 12.44
N SER A 185 -13.24 1.06 13.09
CA SER A 185 -12.04 0.25 12.94
C SER A 185 -12.01 -1.01 13.80
N LYS A 186 -12.57 -0.97 15.02
CA LYS A 186 -12.61 -2.11 15.94
C LYS A 186 -13.97 -2.80 15.87
N VAL A 187 -13.98 -4.06 15.46
CA VAL A 187 -15.17 -4.89 15.34
C VAL A 187 -14.91 -6.25 16.01
N VAL A 188 -15.89 -6.73 16.77
CA VAL A 188 -15.90 -8.05 17.39
C VAL A 188 -16.86 -8.93 16.59
N ALA A 189 -16.43 -10.13 16.23
CA ALA A 189 -17.25 -11.14 15.60
C ALA A 189 -17.73 -12.14 16.64
N SER A 190 -19.03 -12.41 16.68
CA SER A 190 -19.61 -13.54 17.38
C SER A 190 -20.22 -14.49 16.36
N ILE A 191 -19.78 -15.74 16.36
CA ILE A 191 -20.19 -16.77 15.41
C ILE A 191 -20.90 -17.86 16.19
N ASP A 192 -22.01 -18.35 15.67
CA ASP A 192 -22.67 -19.56 16.15
C ASP A 192 -22.84 -20.55 15.00
N VAL A 193 -22.54 -21.81 15.23
CA VAL A 193 -22.61 -22.86 14.21
C VAL A 193 -23.44 -24.02 14.75
N GLY A 194 -24.43 -24.44 13.98
CA GLY A 194 -25.22 -25.63 14.30
C GLY A 194 -26.69 -25.46 13.93
N ARG A 195 -27.49 -26.43 14.36
CA ARG A 195 -28.94 -26.34 14.24
C ARG A 195 -29.53 -25.80 15.54
N ARG A 196 -30.48 -24.87 15.43
CA ARG A 196 -31.21 -24.31 16.60
C ARG A 196 -32.60 -24.93 16.76
N ASP A 197 -32.95 -25.89 15.92
CA ASP A 197 -34.21 -26.58 16.08
C ASP A 197 -34.15 -27.44 17.34
N ARG A 198 -35.28 -27.53 18.06
CA ARG A 198 -35.36 -28.29 19.32
C ARG A 198 -35.32 -29.80 19.10
N TRP A 199 -34.82 -30.28 17.96
CA TRP A 199 -34.74 -31.71 17.65
C TRP A 199 -33.77 -32.37 18.63
N LYS A 200 -34.30 -33.19 19.54
CA LYS A 200 -33.52 -33.74 20.69
C LYS A 200 -32.54 -34.84 20.28
N THR A 201 -32.80 -35.53 19.18
CA THR A 201 -32.00 -36.69 18.75
C THR A 201 -32.07 -36.89 17.24
N LEU A 202 -30.93 -36.85 16.54
CA LEU A 202 -30.79 -37.39 15.18
C LEU A 202 -30.57 -38.91 15.27
N GLY A 203 -31.54 -39.64 15.83
CA GLY A 203 -31.44 -41.09 16.02
C GLY A 203 -30.60 -41.50 17.24
N VAL A 204 -29.65 -42.42 17.04
CA VAL A 204 -28.93 -43.29 18.01
C VAL A 204 -28.01 -42.54 19.01
N GLY A 205 -28.42 -41.38 19.53
CA GLY A 205 -27.64 -40.60 20.49
C GLY A 205 -26.54 -39.73 19.87
N HIS A 206 -26.54 -39.53 18.56
CA HIS A 206 -25.61 -38.59 17.91
C HIS A 206 -25.87 -37.16 18.41
N GLU A 207 -24.78 -36.49 18.79
CA GLU A 207 -24.78 -35.15 19.35
C GLU A 207 -25.36 -34.12 18.37
N ARG A 208 -26.01 -33.08 18.92
CA ARG A 208 -26.63 -31.97 18.18
C ARG A 208 -25.60 -31.02 17.55
N GLU A 209 -24.34 -31.25 17.82
CA GLU A 209 -23.27 -30.26 17.71
C GLU A 209 -22.35 -30.65 16.56
N LEU A 210 -22.02 -29.66 15.73
CA LEU A 210 -21.03 -29.87 14.67
C LEU A 210 -19.66 -29.93 15.33
N THR A 211 -18.95 -31.05 15.21
CA THR A 211 -17.57 -31.14 15.68
C THR A 211 -16.67 -30.40 14.71
N ILE A 212 -16.02 -29.32 15.14
CA ILE A 212 -15.13 -28.49 14.31
C ILE A 212 -13.69 -28.70 14.77
N LYS A 213 -12.78 -29.06 13.86
CA LYS A 213 -11.35 -29.19 14.16
C LYS A 213 -10.67 -27.82 14.24
N SER A 214 -10.91 -26.97 13.25
CA SER A 214 -10.38 -25.61 13.22
C SER A 214 -11.29 -24.73 12.39
N ALA A 215 -11.32 -23.44 12.72
CA ALA A 215 -12.09 -22.46 11.99
C ALA A 215 -11.37 -21.13 11.94
N SER A 216 -11.59 -20.41 10.85
CA SER A 216 -11.08 -19.07 10.69
C SER A 216 -12.11 -18.20 9.98
N LEU A 217 -12.22 -16.96 10.46
CA LEU A 217 -13.03 -15.93 9.83
C LEU A 217 -12.09 -15.08 8.99
N TYR A 218 -12.35 -14.98 7.70
CA TYR A 218 -11.56 -14.10 6.84
C TYR A 218 -12.45 -13.11 6.11
N GLY A 219 -11.89 -11.94 5.87
CA GLY A 219 -12.54 -10.86 5.14
C GLY A 219 -11.67 -10.40 3.99
N ILE A 220 -12.23 -10.41 2.79
CA ILE A 220 -11.57 -9.92 1.58
C ILE A 220 -12.09 -8.52 1.31
N ALA A 221 -11.20 -7.53 1.25
CA ALA A 221 -11.58 -6.19 0.84
C ALA A 221 -12.12 -6.23 -0.60
N VAL A 222 -13.36 -5.76 -0.80
CA VAL A 222 -13.95 -5.61 -2.13
C VAL A 222 -13.50 -4.26 -2.68
N PRO A 223 -12.59 -4.24 -3.66
CA PRO A 223 -12.17 -2.99 -4.24
C PRO A 223 -13.29 -2.39 -5.09
N HIS A 224 -13.41 -1.07 -5.06
CA HIS A 224 -14.36 -0.33 -5.89
C HIS A 224 -13.63 0.70 -6.77
N GLY A 225 -14.27 1.07 -7.89
CA GLY A 225 -13.71 1.99 -8.87
C GLY A 225 -12.48 1.43 -9.60
N VAL A 226 -11.53 2.32 -9.92
CA VAL A 226 -10.30 1.97 -10.65
C VAL A 226 -9.44 0.93 -9.94
N ARG A 227 -9.47 0.90 -8.60
CA ARG A 227 -8.76 -0.13 -7.82
C ARG A 227 -9.34 -1.52 -8.05
N GLY A 228 -10.66 -1.62 -8.23
CA GLY A 228 -11.31 -2.91 -8.52
C GLY A 228 -10.96 -3.43 -9.90
N LEU A 229 -10.87 -2.54 -10.88
CA LEU A 229 -10.42 -2.89 -12.23
C LEU A 229 -8.96 -3.36 -12.20
N ALA A 230 -8.09 -2.72 -11.42
CA ALA A 230 -6.69 -3.11 -11.24
C ALA A 230 -6.53 -4.49 -10.58
N ILE A 231 -7.35 -4.83 -9.59
CA ILE A 231 -7.34 -6.16 -8.95
C ILE A 231 -7.88 -7.24 -9.89
N ARG A 232 -8.92 -6.93 -10.66
CA ARG A 232 -9.51 -7.89 -11.59
C ARG A 232 -8.61 -8.21 -12.78
N PHE A 233 -7.81 -7.22 -13.24
CA PHE A 233 -6.94 -7.36 -14.40
C PHE A 233 -5.51 -6.84 -14.10
N PRO A 234 -4.75 -7.54 -13.23
CA PRO A 234 -3.43 -7.05 -12.79
C PRO A 234 -2.43 -6.95 -13.95
N VAL A 235 -2.50 -7.89 -14.90
CA VAL A 235 -1.59 -7.93 -16.05
C VAL A 235 -1.84 -6.74 -16.99
N THR A 236 -3.10 -6.38 -17.26
CA THR A 236 -3.42 -5.29 -18.18
C THR A 236 -3.06 -3.93 -17.58
N PHE A 237 -3.36 -3.70 -16.30
CA PHE A 237 -2.93 -2.49 -15.61
C PHE A 237 -1.42 -2.39 -15.47
N GLY A 238 -0.74 -3.52 -15.22
CA GLY A 238 0.71 -3.60 -15.25
C GLY A 238 1.27 -3.22 -16.61
N LEU A 239 0.70 -3.75 -17.69
CA LEU A 239 1.11 -3.44 -19.07
C LEU A 239 0.87 -1.97 -19.43
N ILE A 240 -0.30 -1.42 -19.08
CA ILE A 240 -0.62 0.00 -19.31
C ILE A 240 0.34 0.89 -18.51
N SER A 241 0.58 0.59 -17.24
CA SER A 241 1.51 1.36 -16.40
C SER A 241 2.94 1.29 -16.95
N ALA A 242 3.43 0.11 -17.32
CA ALA A 242 4.74 -0.06 -17.93
C ALA A 242 4.86 0.70 -19.27
N SER A 243 3.83 0.62 -20.13
CA SER A 243 3.78 1.34 -21.40
C SER A 243 3.81 2.86 -21.19
N THR A 244 2.95 3.40 -20.32
CA THR A 244 2.95 4.84 -20.00
C THR A 244 4.27 5.31 -19.41
N PHE A 245 4.89 4.51 -18.54
CA PHE A 245 6.21 4.81 -17.98
C PHE A 245 7.30 4.81 -19.06
N LEU A 246 7.33 3.82 -19.96
CA LEU A 246 8.27 3.77 -21.08
C LEU A 246 8.08 4.95 -22.03
N VAL A 247 6.84 5.35 -22.32
CA VAL A 247 6.55 6.53 -23.15
C VAL A 247 7.09 7.80 -22.50
N ILE A 248 6.77 8.06 -21.22
CA ILE A 248 7.27 9.22 -20.48
C ILE A 248 8.79 9.22 -20.47
N LEU A 249 9.40 8.06 -20.21
CA LEU A 249 10.84 7.94 -20.15
C LEU A 249 11.50 8.14 -21.52
N SER A 250 10.92 7.62 -22.60
CA SER A 250 11.37 7.84 -23.97
C SER A 250 11.31 9.31 -24.35
N ILE A 251 10.28 10.05 -23.89
CA ILE A 251 10.16 11.50 -24.11
C ILE A 251 11.28 12.24 -23.37
N ILE A 252 11.54 11.89 -22.11
CA ILE A 252 12.62 12.50 -21.32
C ILE A 252 13.98 12.21 -21.95
N LEU A 253 14.24 10.94 -22.30
CA LEU A 253 15.50 10.51 -22.91
C LEU A 253 15.71 11.17 -24.28
N GLY A 254 14.65 11.21 -25.10
CA GLY A 254 14.63 11.92 -26.38
C GLY A 254 14.92 13.41 -26.19
N GLY A 255 14.27 14.07 -25.23
CA GLY A 255 14.52 15.47 -24.90
C GLY A 255 15.95 15.75 -24.42
N CYS A 256 16.58 14.81 -23.71
CA CYS A 256 17.97 14.94 -23.27
C CYS A 256 18.99 14.67 -24.39
N ILE A 257 18.71 13.72 -25.30
CA ILE A 257 19.65 13.32 -26.35
C ILE A 257 19.53 14.20 -27.59
N LEU A 258 18.31 14.63 -27.96
CA LEU A 258 18.06 15.38 -29.19
C LEU A 258 18.92 16.67 -29.32
N PRO A 259 19.11 17.49 -28.26
CA PRO A 259 19.98 18.67 -28.34
C PRO A 259 21.46 18.33 -28.54
N THR A 260 21.91 17.15 -28.09
CA THR A 260 23.30 16.71 -28.26
C THR A 260 23.58 16.25 -29.69
N MET A 261 22.60 15.59 -30.33
CA MET A 261 22.69 15.14 -31.72
C MET A 261 22.50 16.28 -32.72
N LEU A 262 21.59 17.22 -32.42
CA LEU A 262 21.29 18.36 -33.29
C LEU A 262 22.29 19.51 -33.17
N ARG A 263 23.39 19.40 -32.41
CA ARG A 263 24.46 20.39 -32.38
C ARG A 263 25.39 20.08 -33.56
N PRO A 264 25.08 20.53 -34.78
CA PRO A 264 25.78 20.09 -35.96
C PRO A 264 27.15 20.77 -35.95
N MET A 265 28.10 20.22 -36.71
CA MET A 265 29.46 20.70 -37.00
C MET A 265 29.66 22.20 -37.33
N SER A 266 28.65 23.06 -37.21
CA SER A 266 28.70 24.51 -37.39
C SER A 266 29.84 25.19 -36.62
N GLN A 267 30.32 24.62 -35.50
CA GLN A 267 31.41 25.22 -34.72
C GLN A 267 32.82 24.77 -35.14
N GLN A 268 32.95 23.70 -35.94
CA GLN A 268 34.27 23.19 -36.35
C GLN A 268 34.87 23.98 -37.52
N ASN A 269 34.03 24.62 -38.34
CA ASN A 269 34.51 25.50 -39.41
C ASN A 269 34.78 26.94 -38.95
N ALA A 270 34.30 27.35 -37.77
CA ALA A 270 34.52 28.71 -37.26
C ALA A 270 35.87 28.91 -36.55
N ASN A 271 36.50 27.84 -36.04
CA ASN A 271 37.78 27.94 -35.34
C ASN A 271 39.02 27.64 -36.21
N ASN A 272 38.85 27.07 -37.41
CA ASN A 272 39.98 26.83 -38.32
C ASN A 272 40.27 28.01 -39.27
N GLY A 273 39.55 29.14 -39.13
CA GLY A 273 39.66 30.30 -40.02
C GLY A 273 40.40 31.53 -39.47
N LEU A 274 41.06 31.44 -38.30
CA LEU A 274 41.68 32.62 -37.65
C LEU A 274 43.19 32.52 -37.37
N ASP A 275 43.88 31.46 -37.76
CA ASP A 275 45.32 31.28 -37.48
C ASP A 275 46.24 31.26 -38.73
N GLU A 276 45.72 31.58 -39.92
CA GLU A 276 46.57 31.97 -41.07
C GLU A 276 46.32 33.44 -41.42
N ASP A 277 46.84 34.35 -40.59
CA ASP A 277 47.52 35.52 -41.14
C ASP A 277 48.49 36.07 -40.09
N GLY A 278 49.73 35.60 -40.21
CA GLY A 278 50.87 36.14 -39.49
C GLY A 278 51.14 37.57 -39.95
N PHE A 279 50.59 38.56 -39.25
CA PHE A 279 51.14 39.91 -39.26
C PHE A 279 52.08 40.09 -38.08
N LYS A 280 53.37 39.88 -38.36
CA LYS A 280 54.49 40.46 -37.61
C LYS A 280 54.21 41.93 -37.33
N LYS A 281 54.07 42.31 -36.06
CA LYS A 281 54.30 43.68 -35.62
C LYS A 281 55.16 43.67 -34.36
N GLU A 282 56.44 43.52 -34.65
CA GLU A 282 57.53 44.38 -34.21
C GLU A 282 57.29 45.22 -32.95
N SER A 283 58.19 44.99 -32.01
CA SER A 283 58.54 45.78 -30.84
C SER A 283 58.27 47.27 -30.95
N LEU A 284 57.70 47.84 -29.88
CA LEU A 284 58.26 49.04 -29.27
C LEU A 284 57.88 49.11 -27.79
N ARG A 285 58.92 48.91 -26.98
CA ARG A 285 59.15 49.51 -25.67
C ARG A 285 58.60 50.93 -25.63
N GLU A 286 57.78 51.26 -24.63
CA GLU A 286 57.94 52.55 -23.96
C GLU A 286 57.50 52.47 -22.50
N SER A 287 58.37 53.04 -21.68
CA SER A 287 58.38 53.07 -20.23
C SER A 287 57.30 54.00 -19.68
N GLY A 288 56.82 53.63 -18.49
CA GLY A 288 56.58 54.56 -17.38
C GLY A 288 55.39 55.50 -17.49
N VAL A 289 54.60 55.55 -16.43
CA VAL A 289 54.38 56.76 -15.62
C VAL A 289 53.36 56.41 -14.52
N LEU A 290 53.82 56.62 -13.30
CA LEU A 290 53.02 56.68 -12.08
C LEU A 290 51.98 57.81 -12.20
N THR A 291 50.74 57.57 -11.80
CA THR A 291 49.93 58.63 -11.20
C THR A 291 48.94 58.07 -10.19
N GLU A 292 49.19 58.41 -8.93
CA GLU A 292 48.19 58.50 -7.87
C GLU A 292 47.00 59.37 -8.32
N GLY A 293 45.80 59.03 -7.85
CA GLY A 293 44.61 59.82 -8.16
C GLY A 293 43.42 59.46 -7.26
N HIS A 294 43.46 60.01 -6.07
CA HIS A 294 42.39 60.07 -5.07
C HIS A 294 41.11 60.75 -5.61
N GLY A 295 39.91 60.28 -5.26
CA GLY A 295 38.65 61.05 -5.39
C GLY A 295 37.40 60.18 -5.53
N GLU A 296 36.76 59.80 -4.42
CA GLU A 296 35.52 60.40 -3.89
C GLU A 296 34.23 60.28 -4.75
N ARG A 297 33.22 59.65 -4.13
CA ARG A 297 31.79 60.02 -4.08
C ARG A 297 31.04 60.30 -5.40
N ARG A 298 29.97 59.51 -5.64
CA ARG A 298 28.58 59.98 -5.40
C ARG A 298 27.49 58.91 -5.62
N ARG A 299 26.61 58.86 -4.61
CA ARG A 299 25.22 58.37 -4.59
C ARG A 299 24.41 58.57 -5.88
N ARG A 300 23.60 57.56 -6.24
CA ARG A 300 22.16 57.65 -6.58
C ARG A 300 21.59 56.21 -6.58
N ARG A 301 20.86 55.75 -5.57
CA ARG A 301 19.44 55.97 -5.21
C ARG A 301 18.44 55.67 -6.33
N ARG A 302 17.45 54.82 -5.96
CA ARG A 302 16.13 54.52 -6.55
C ARG A 302 16.11 53.41 -7.61
N SER A 303 15.14 52.51 -7.67
CA SER A 303 14.02 52.10 -6.80
C SER A 303 13.23 51.03 -7.53
N LYS A 304 12.57 50.13 -6.79
CA LYS A 304 11.30 49.46 -7.11
C LYS A 304 11.25 48.55 -8.35
N SER A 305 10.97 47.27 -8.12
CA SER A 305 9.76 46.65 -8.68
C SER A 305 9.37 45.41 -7.87
N ASN A 306 8.27 45.57 -7.12
CA ASN A 306 7.50 44.47 -6.54
C ASN A 306 6.85 43.68 -7.69
N ARG A 307 6.96 42.35 -7.67
CA ARG A 307 5.93 41.49 -8.25
C ARG A 307 5.50 40.44 -7.23
N ARG A 308 4.47 40.82 -6.48
CA ARG A 308 3.52 39.90 -5.87
C ARG A 308 2.69 39.29 -7.01
N SER A 309 2.62 37.96 -7.08
CA SER A 309 1.54 37.27 -7.78
C SER A 309 0.75 36.49 -6.75
N SER A 310 -0.31 37.13 -6.25
CA SER A 310 -1.43 36.49 -5.57
C SER A 310 -2.26 35.73 -6.61
N SER A 311 -2.18 34.39 -6.62
CA SER A 311 -3.20 33.58 -7.28
C SER A 311 -4.35 33.37 -6.31
N VAL A 312 -5.36 34.23 -6.48
CA VAL A 312 -6.71 34.09 -5.95
C VAL A 312 -7.30 32.82 -6.56
N THR A 313 -7.48 31.77 -5.76
CA THR A 313 -8.35 30.65 -6.14
C THR A 313 -9.65 30.83 -5.39
N ALA A 314 -10.71 31.04 -6.17
CA ALA A 314 -12.06 31.26 -5.74
C ALA A 314 -12.55 30.17 -4.79
N VAL A 315 -12.87 30.58 -3.56
CA VAL A 315 -13.76 29.82 -2.68
C VAL A 315 -15.16 30.07 -3.21
N LYS A 316 -15.76 29.03 -3.81
CA LYS A 316 -17.16 29.00 -4.20
C LYS A 316 -18.00 29.03 -2.91
N VAL A 317 -18.57 30.19 -2.63
CA VAL A 317 -19.68 30.36 -1.68
C VAL A 317 -20.94 29.92 -2.40
N GLU A 318 -21.53 28.79 -1.99
CA GLU A 318 -22.93 28.48 -2.29
C GLU A 318 -23.77 28.90 -1.08
N HIS A 319 -24.67 29.85 -1.35
CA HIS A 319 -25.64 30.40 -0.41
C HIS A 319 -26.83 29.43 -0.28
N SER A 320 -27.18 29.16 0.97
CA SER A 320 -28.51 29.21 1.58
C SER A 320 -29.77 28.66 0.88
N GLU A 321 -30.50 27.89 1.70
CA GLU A 321 -31.97 27.89 1.81
C GLU A 321 -32.76 27.13 0.74
N SER A 322 -32.95 25.84 0.99
CA SER A 322 -34.19 25.16 0.61
C SER A 322 -35.14 25.20 1.81
N ALA A 323 -36.19 26.00 1.65
CA ALA A 323 -37.27 26.20 2.59
C ALA A 323 -37.96 24.87 2.94
N ILE A 324 -38.11 24.65 4.25
CA ILE A 324 -39.02 23.67 4.83
C ILE A 324 -40.45 24.14 4.52
N PRO A 325 -41.29 23.37 3.79
CA PRO A 325 -42.70 23.70 3.69
C PRO A 325 -43.40 23.44 5.03
N PRO A 326 -44.37 24.29 5.41
CA PRO A 326 -45.08 24.19 6.69
C PRO A 326 -45.97 22.94 6.74
N ALA A 327 -46.07 22.37 7.94
CA ALA A 327 -46.97 21.29 8.28
C ALA A 327 -48.42 21.69 7.98
N THR A 328 -49.02 21.04 6.97
CA THR A 328 -50.46 21.06 6.77
C THR A 328 -51.06 19.83 7.44
N SER A 329 -52.08 20.10 8.24
CA SER A 329 -52.94 19.23 9.04
C SER A 329 -53.60 18.08 8.25
N PRO A 330 -54.15 17.07 8.96
CA PRO A 330 -54.42 15.75 8.41
C PRO A 330 -55.73 15.69 7.63
N SER A 331 -55.72 15.09 6.45
CA SER A 331 -56.94 14.65 5.76
C SER A 331 -57.03 13.11 5.78
N PRO A 332 -58.19 12.55 6.16
CA PRO A 332 -58.37 11.12 6.39
C PRO A 332 -58.83 10.44 5.10
N SER A 333 -58.09 9.46 4.63
CA SER A 333 -58.59 8.26 3.93
C SER A 333 -57.45 7.63 3.16
N THR A 334 -56.98 6.47 3.61
CA THR A 334 -56.89 5.26 2.78
C THR A 334 -56.47 4.13 3.72
N ARG A 335 -57.46 3.30 4.04
CA ARG A 335 -57.34 2.08 4.83
C ARG A 335 -56.49 1.07 4.05
N LEU A 336 -55.34 0.69 4.60
CA LEU A 336 -54.71 -0.59 4.29
C LEU A 336 -54.60 -1.42 5.57
N ARG A 337 -55.72 -2.10 5.83
CA ARG A 337 -55.86 -3.44 6.41
C ARG A 337 -54.69 -3.92 7.29
N ARG A 338 -54.71 -3.47 8.54
CA ARG A 338 -54.02 -4.10 9.67
C ARG A 338 -54.64 -5.48 9.90
N ARG A 339 -53.89 -6.55 9.65
CA ARG A 339 -54.27 -7.91 10.04
C ARG A 339 -53.98 -8.07 11.53
N GLU A 340 -55.04 -7.89 12.30
CA GLU A 340 -55.09 -8.08 13.75
C GLU A 340 -55.02 -9.58 14.06
N SER A 341 -53.86 -10.06 14.51
CA SER A 341 -53.75 -11.39 15.10
C SER A 341 -54.13 -11.30 16.57
N LYS A 342 -55.39 -11.63 16.81
CA LYS A 342 -56.04 -11.96 18.08
C LYS A 342 -55.09 -12.76 18.99
N ARG A 343 -54.56 -12.14 20.04
CA ARG A 343 -53.89 -12.82 21.16
C ARG A 343 -54.98 -13.11 22.18
N LEU A 344 -55.39 -14.38 22.25
CA LEU A 344 -56.29 -14.88 23.29
C LEU A 344 -55.50 -14.95 24.60
N ASP A 345 -56.05 -14.28 25.61
CA ASP A 345 -55.80 -14.55 27.01
C ASP A 345 -56.23 -15.97 27.36
N SER A 346 -55.32 -16.68 28.02
CA SER A 346 -55.54 -17.81 28.92
C SER A 346 -54.32 -17.71 29.84
N GLY A 347 -54.43 -17.24 31.09
CA GLY A 347 -55.42 -17.65 32.07
C GLY A 347 -54.97 -19.00 32.62
N SER A 348 -54.06 -18.97 33.59
CA SER A 348 -53.79 -20.07 34.52
C SER A 348 -53.01 -19.52 35.72
N ASP A 349 -53.76 -18.88 36.61
CA ASP A 349 -53.48 -18.98 38.04
C ASP A 349 -53.89 -20.39 38.49
N SER A 350 -53.00 -21.08 39.18
CA SER A 350 -53.35 -22.20 40.05
C SER A 350 -52.19 -22.46 41.03
N ASP A 351 -52.37 -21.96 42.24
CA ASP A 351 -52.10 -22.57 43.54
C ASP A 351 -50.92 -23.55 43.67
N THR A 352 -49.87 -23.16 44.40
CA THR A 352 -49.46 -23.75 45.70
C THR A 352 -48.30 -22.99 46.32
#